data_AF-R8BSZ5-F1
#
_entry.id   AF-R8BSZ5-F1
#
_cell.length_a   1.000
_cell.length_b   1.000
_cell.length_c   1.000
_cell.angle_alpha   90.00
_cell.angle_beta   90.00
_cell.angle_gamma   90.00
#
_symmetry.space_group_name_H-M   'P 1'
#
loop_
_entity.id
_entity.type
_entity.pdbx_description
1 polymer ?
#
loop_
_entity_poly.entity_id
_entity_poly.type
_entity_poly.pdbx_seq_one_letter_code
_entity_poly.pdbx_strand_id
1 'polypeptide(L)'
;MQPWTTKIATYNLPKSNPKAIPPQLFAVIAAEVINQCDAVDGVSDGIVSAPDLCQLDLSVLHCDNERANASACLSSLQLETVEKIYGDYYADGKFAFPGLEVGSEAQWAFLLGGDAPSTLGDGYSQYFLLDDPNWTWKDYTDDIVWKADAEDPGNCTADHFDRLKAVKQGNSKILMYHGMADALIAQRSSNVFYDRVAEAFGGQHELQSWFRFFLVPGMQHVTGTPVKAPWYFAGANSQGVLGTDVYSTPGFEDAQHDALLALMDWVEKGTPVDQLIATTWINQTVPSSGVLRQRPLCPYPQRATYNGIGDVDIAESWSCKIWNKS
;
A
#
# COMPACT_ATOMS: atom_id res chain seq x y z
N MET A 1 8.12 7.42 9.35
CA MET A 1 7.06 7.78 8.36
C MET A 1 6.99 9.28 8.13
N GLN A 2 6.69 10.13 9.12
CA GLN A 2 6.43 11.57 8.84
C GLN A 2 7.58 12.33 8.15
N PRO A 3 8.87 12.17 8.54
CA PRO A 3 9.96 12.75 7.77
C PRO A 3 10.04 12.26 6.32
N TRP A 4 9.66 11.01 6.04
CA TRP A 4 9.59 10.48 4.68
C TRP A 4 8.47 11.14 3.88
N THR A 5 7.32 11.44 4.50
CA THR A 5 6.23 12.18 3.87
C THR A 5 6.69 13.55 3.34
N THR A 6 7.58 14.24 4.06
CA THR A 6 8.25 15.43 3.53
C THR A 6 9.25 15.09 2.43
N LYS A 7 10.13 14.11 2.66
CA LYS A 7 11.19 13.72 1.73
C LYS A 7 10.65 13.34 0.35
N ILE A 8 9.63 12.49 0.28
CA ILE A 8 9.10 12.00 -1.00
C ILE A 8 8.51 13.14 -1.83
N ALA A 9 7.86 14.11 -1.19
CA ALA A 9 7.38 15.31 -1.85
C ALA A 9 8.53 16.15 -2.45
N THR A 10 9.71 16.19 -1.81
CA THR A 10 10.87 16.92 -2.37
C THR A 10 11.36 16.38 -3.70
N TYR A 11 11.04 15.13 -4.05
CA TYR A 11 11.40 14.56 -5.36
C TYR A 11 10.60 15.23 -6.48
N ASN A 12 9.30 15.47 -6.28
CA ASN A 12 8.43 16.05 -7.30
C ASN A 12 8.22 17.56 -7.19
N LEU A 13 8.38 18.15 -6.00
CA LEU A 13 7.99 19.54 -5.74
C LEU A 13 9.18 20.53 -5.76
N PRO A 14 8.94 21.83 -6.06
CA PRO A 14 7.65 22.44 -6.43
C PRO A 14 7.30 22.20 -7.91
N LYS A 15 6.04 22.44 -8.30
CA LYS A 15 5.55 22.21 -9.69
C LYS A 15 6.29 22.99 -10.76
N SER A 16 6.91 24.13 -10.40
CA SER A 16 7.69 24.95 -11.31
C SER A 16 9.05 24.35 -11.69
N ASN A 17 9.49 23.30 -10.99
CA ASN A 17 10.75 22.64 -11.28
C ASN A 17 10.62 21.74 -12.52
N PRO A 18 11.56 21.77 -13.48
CA PRO A 18 11.53 20.88 -14.66
C PRO A 18 11.45 19.37 -14.35
N LYS A 19 11.93 18.93 -13.18
CA LYS A 19 11.81 17.53 -12.74
C LYS A 19 10.40 17.13 -12.31
N ALA A 20 9.54 18.11 -12.04
CA ALA A 20 8.20 17.89 -11.53
C ALA A 20 7.34 17.22 -12.61
N ILE A 21 6.66 16.17 -12.21
CA ILE A 21 5.69 15.44 -13.01
C ILE A 21 4.33 16.09 -12.74
N PRO A 22 3.69 16.70 -13.76
CA PRO A 22 2.33 17.22 -13.64
C PRO A 22 1.35 16.10 -13.27
N PRO A 23 0.35 16.34 -12.40
CA PRO A 23 -0.60 15.31 -11.98
C PRO A 23 -1.34 14.61 -13.13
N GLN A 24 -1.51 15.29 -14.27
CA GLN A 24 -2.13 14.72 -15.47
C GLN A 24 -1.31 13.57 -16.06
N LEU A 25 0.01 13.56 -15.87
CA LEU A 25 0.89 12.49 -16.33
C LEU A 25 0.93 11.30 -15.36
N PHE A 26 0.41 11.40 -14.14
CA PHE A 26 0.33 10.25 -13.23
C PHE A 26 -0.53 9.12 -13.82
N ALA A 27 -1.64 9.46 -14.49
CA ALA A 27 -2.48 8.47 -15.17
C ALA A 27 -1.78 7.83 -16.38
N VAL A 28 -0.85 8.53 -17.02
CA VAL A 28 -0.03 7.98 -18.12
C VAL A 28 0.94 6.94 -17.57
N ILE A 29 1.61 7.24 -16.45
CA ILE A 29 2.48 6.30 -15.76
C ILE A 29 1.68 5.09 -15.26
N ALA A 30 0.52 5.32 -14.65
CA ALA A 30 -0.37 4.26 -14.18
C ALA A 30 -0.75 3.29 -15.30
N ALA A 31 -1.11 3.82 -16.47
CA ALA A 31 -1.48 3.01 -17.63
C ALA A 31 -0.31 2.14 -18.11
N GLU A 32 0.91 2.69 -18.13
CA GLU A 32 2.10 1.93 -18.51
C GLU A 32 2.47 0.87 -17.47
N VAL A 33 2.34 1.20 -16.18
CA VAL A 33 2.52 0.25 -15.08
C VAL A 33 1.56 -0.92 -15.24
N ILE A 34 0.27 -0.67 -15.48
CA ILE A 34 -0.70 -1.74 -15.72
C ILE A 34 -0.32 -2.56 -16.96
N ASN A 35 0.08 -1.90 -18.05
CA ASN A 35 0.48 -2.57 -19.29
C ASN A 35 1.65 -3.56 -19.09
N GLN A 36 2.62 -3.22 -18.23
CA GLN A 36 3.80 -4.07 -18.00
C GLN A 36 3.65 -5.04 -16.81
N CYS A 37 2.91 -4.65 -15.77
CA CYS A 37 2.90 -5.34 -14.48
C CYS A 37 1.66 -6.21 -14.22
N ASP A 38 0.54 -5.99 -14.92
CA ASP A 38 -0.71 -6.74 -14.72
C ASP A 38 -0.50 -8.26 -14.80
N ALA A 39 -0.03 -8.74 -15.96
CA ALA A 39 0.12 -10.18 -16.22
C ALA A 39 1.26 -10.86 -15.44
N VAL A 40 2.03 -10.15 -14.62
CA VAL A 40 3.18 -10.70 -13.89
C VAL A 40 2.74 -11.72 -12.83
N ASP A 41 1.52 -11.60 -12.30
CA ASP A 41 0.95 -12.59 -11.37
C ASP A 41 0.38 -13.85 -12.08
N GLY A 42 0.44 -13.88 -13.42
CA GLY A 42 -0.09 -14.94 -14.27
C GLY A 42 -1.52 -14.72 -14.77
N VAL A 43 -2.16 -13.60 -14.43
CA VAL A 43 -3.49 -13.23 -14.90
C VAL A 43 -3.48 -11.80 -15.44
N SER A 44 -4.08 -11.58 -16.62
CA SER A 44 -4.31 -10.23 -17.12
C SER A 44 -5.74 -9.81 -16.80
N ASP A 45 -5.91 -9.08 -15.71
CA ASP A 45 -7.21 -8.60 -15.26
C ASP A 45 -7.23 -7.10 -14.94
N GLY A 46 -6.12 -6.41 -15.19
CA GLY A 46 -5.90 -5.00 -14.93
C GLY A 46 -5.54 -4.69 -13.48
N ILE A 47 -4.97 -5.64 -12.73
CA ILE A 47 -4.63 -5.50 -11.31
C ILE A 47 -3.15 -5.85 -11.12
N VAL A 48 -2.38 -4.95 -10.50
CA VAL A 48 -0.98 -5.26 -10.12
C VAL A 48 -0.98 -6.01 -8.79
N SER A 49 -1.06 -7.34 -8.82
CA SER A 49 -0.96 -8.18 -7.61
C SER A 49 0.48 -8.60 -7.27
N ALA A 50 1.43 -8.32 -8.18
CA ALA A 50 2.82 -8.72 -8.12
C ALA A 50 3.86 -7.58 -8.26
N PRO A 51 3.70 -6.43 -7.58
CA PRO A 51 4.52 -5.25 -7.84
C PRO A 51 6.04 -5.51 -7.64
N ASP A 52 6.41 -6.38 -6.70
CA ASP A 52 7.80 -6.76 -6.42
C ASP A 52 8.43 -7.72 -7.43
N LEU A 53 7.63 -8.30 -8.33
CA LEU A 53 8.09 -9.12 -9.45
C LEU A 53 8.07 -8.34 -10.76
N CYS A 54 7.44 -7.16 -10.81
CA CYS A 54 7.39 -6.35 -12.01
C CYS A 54 8.75 -5.69 -12.31
N GLN A 55 9.26 -5.93 -13.52
CA GLN A 55 10.43 -5.23 -14.05
C GLN A 55 9.95 -4.12 -14.99
N LEU A 56 9.60 -2.97 -14.39
CA LEU A 56 9.06 -1.83 -15.12
C LEU A 56 10.15 -1.12 -15.95
N ASP A 57 9.94 -1.01 -17.25
CA ASP A 57 10.76 -0.20 -18.17
C ASP A 57 10.04 1.11 -18.48
N LEU A 58 10.48 2.20 -17.83
CA LEU A 58 9.93 3.54 -18.05
C LEU A 58 10.51 4.26 -19.28
N SER A 59 11.55 3.70 -19.93
CA SER A 59 12.14 4.32 -21.13
C SER A 59 11.16 4.40 -22.31
N VAL A 60 10.11 3.58 -22.28
CA VAL A 60 8.98 3.61 -23.22
C VAL A 60 8.19 4.92 -23.15
N LEU A 61 8.21 5.61 -22.01
CA LEU A 61 7.53 6.89 -21.80
C LEU A 61 8.42 8.10 -22.10
N HIS A 62 9.69 7.91 -22.46
CA HIS A 62 10.60 9.04 -22.72
C HIS A 62 10.16 9.84 -23.95
N CYS A 63 10.22 11.17 -23.89
CA CYS A 63 9.77 12.02 -25.00
C CYS A 63 10.57 11.86 -26.31
N ASP A 64 11.81 11.38 -26.26
CA ASP A 64 12.60 11.07 -27.47
C ASP A 64 12.31 9.65 -28.02
N ASN A 65 11.50 8.85 -27.33
CA ASN A 65 11.10 7.55 -27.84
C ASN A 65 10.06 7.73 -28.96
N GLU A 66 10.36 7.24 -30.17
CA GLU A 66 9.47 7.37 -31.33
C GLU A 66 8.08 6.74 -31.11
N ARG A 67 7.96 5.80 -30.16
CA ARG A 67 6.69 5.15 -29.80
C ARG A 67 5.92 5.88 -28.70
N ALA A 68 6.54 6.84 -28.02
CA ALA A 68 5.88 7.61 -26.97
C ALA A 68 4.86 8.59 -27.57
N ASN A 69 3.79 8.83 -26.84
CA ASN A 69 2.85 9.89 -27.19
C ASN A 69 3.49 11.25 -26.89
N ALA A 70 3.74 12.05 -27.92
CA ALA A 70 4.39 13.37 -27.79
C ALA A 70 3.66 14.35 -26.83
N SER A 71 2.38 14.13 -26.54
CA SER A 71 1.59 14.93 -25.58
C SER A 71 1.47 14.32 -24.19
N ALA A 72 1.97 13.08 -24.02
CA ALA A 72 1.88 12.27 -22.82
C ALA A 72 3.17 11.46 -22.63
N CYS A 73 4.31 12.14 -22.67
CA CYS A 73 5.63 11.58 -22.45
C CYS A 73 6.33 12.30 -21.28
N LEU A 74 7.42 11.71 -20.81
CA LEU A 74 8.23 12.21 -19.70
C LEU A 74 9.62 12.60 -20.21
N SER A 75 10.12 13.74 -19.73
CA SER A 75 11.54 14.10 -19.89
C SER A 75 12.44 13.20 -19.05
N SER A 76 13.75 13.19 -19.32
CA SER A 76 14.70 12.41 -18.52
C SER A 76 14.68 12.80 -17.04
N LEU A 77 14.56 14.10 -16.73
CA LEU A 77 14.45 14.57 -15.34
C LEU A 77 13.17 14.09 -14.65
N GLN A 78 12.07 13.97 -15.39
CA GLN A 78 10.81 13.43 -14.85
C GLN A 78 10.90 11.92 -14.64
N LEU A 79 11.56 11.19 -15.53
CA LEU A 79 11.82 9.75 -15.35
C LEU A 79 12.67 9.49 -14.11
N GLU A 80 13.75 10.26 -13.90
CA GLU A 80 14.54 10.20 -12.66
C GLU A 80 13.70 10.49 -11.41
N THR A 81 12.71 11.39 -11.50
CA THR A 81 11.75 11.64 -10.41
C THR A 81 10.87 10.42 -10.15
N VAL A 82 10.36 9.76 -11.19
CA VAL A 82 9.58 8.52 -11.06
C VAL A 82 10.39 7.42 -10.37
N GLU A 83 11.64 7.22 -10.79
CA GLU A 83 12.55 6.24 -10.18
C GLU A 83 12.77 6.50 -8.69
N LYS A 84 12.90 7.77 -8.27
CA LYS A 84 13.03 8.14 -6.85
C LYS A 84 11.74 7.95 -6.06
N ILE A 85 10.57 8.09 -6.68
CA ILE A 85 9.27 7.86 -6.03
C ILE A 85 9.08 6.37 -5.72
N TYR A 86 9.41 5.49 -6.67
CA TYR A 86 9.35 4.03 -6.45
C TYR A 86 10.52 3.50 -5.61
N GLY A 87 11.66 4.17 -5.67
CA GLY A 87 12.88 3.79 -4.97
C GLY A 87 12.79 3.97 -3.46
N ASP A 88 13.44 3.06 -2.72
CA ASP A 88 13.57 3.18 -1.28
C ASP A 88 14.37 4.42 -0.90
N TYR A 89 13.95 5.08 0.17
CA TYR A 89 14.69 6.19 0.74
C TYR A 89 15.79 5.66 1.65
N TYR A 90 17.03 5.88 1.24
CA TYR A 90 18.21 5.71 2.07
C TYR A 90 18.70 7.09 2.55
N ALA A 91 18.82 7.24 3.86
CA ALA A 91 19.40 8.41 4.52
C ALA A 91 20.78 8.04 5.05
N ASP A 92 21.82 8.76 4.66
CA ASP A 92 23.22 8.44 5.03
C ASP A 92 23.63 6.97 4.76
N GLY A 93 23.13 6.40 3.67
CA GLY A 93 23.40 5.01 3.28
C GLY A 93 22.65 3.95 4.10
N LYS A 94 21.76 4.33 5.01
CA LYS A 94 20.90 3.42 5.77
C LYS A 94 19.46 3.49 5.27
N PHE A 95 18.81 2.34 5.18
CA PHE A 95 17.39 2.28 4.82
C PHE A 95 16.55 3.05 5.84
N ALA A 96 15.77 4.03 5.38
CA ALA A 96 14.91 4.84 6.21
C ALA A 96 13.43 4.49 6.02
N PHE A 97 12.97 4.38 4.77
CA PHE A 97 11.57 4.06 4.45
C PHE A 97 11.44 3.57 3.00
N PRO A 98 10.49 2.68 2.67
CA PRO A 98 10.32 2.24 1.29
C PRO A 98 9.75 3.35 0.40
N GLY A 99 10.00 3.22 -0.90
CA GLY A 99 9.33 4.01 -1.94
C GLY A 99 7.88 3.55 -2.14
N LEU A 100 7.09 4.34 -2.86
CA LEU A 100 5.73 3.95 -3.23
C LEU A 100 5.74 2.74 -4.17
N GLU A 101 4.69 1.94 -4.13
CA GLU A 101 4.55 0.76 -4.98
C GLU A 101 4.04 1.12 -6.37
N VAL A 102 4.51 0.39 -7.38
CA VAL A 102 3.89 0.43 -8.72
C VAL A 102 2.43 -0.01 -8.61
N GLY A 103 1.53 0.75 -9.23
CA GLY A 103 0.08 0.60 -9.15
C GLY A 103 -0.58 1.64 -8.23
N SER A 104 0.21 2.44 -7.51
CA SER A 104 -0.29 3.48 -6.59
C SER A 104 -0.47 4.86 -7.25
N GLU A 105 -0.14 5.00 -8.53
CA GLU A 105 0.02 6.30 -9.22
C GLU A 105 -1.26 7.14 -9.20
N ALA A 106 -2.42 6.48 -9.21
CA ALA A 106 -3.71 7.14 -9.14
C ALA A 106 -3.94 7.94 -7.84
N GLN A 107 -3.20 7.65 -6.75
CA GLN A 107 -3.29 8.36 -5.48
C GLN A 107 -2.09 9.30 -5.22
N TRP A 108 -1.09 9.33 -6.12
CA TRP A 108 0.12 10.17 -5.97
C TRP A 108 -0.16 11.64 -5.77
N ALA A 109 -1.24 12.16 -6.36
CA ALA A 109 -1.63 13.57 -6.24
C ALA A 109 -1.75 14.04 -4.79
N PHE A 110 -2.04 13.14 -3.84
CA PHE A 110 -2.18 13.49 -2.43
C PHE A 110 -0.87 14.03 -1.83
N LEU A 111 0.27 13.37 -2.09
CA LEU A 111 1.58 13.79 -1.57
C LEU A 111 2.41 14.59 -2.58
N LEU A 112 2.17 14.35 -3.87
CA LEU A 112 3.05 14.82 -4.96
C LEU A 112 2.38 15.84 -5.88
N GLY A 113 1.08 16.12 -5.72
CA GLY A 113 0.29 17.00 -6.59
C GLY A 113 0.19 18.46 -6.12
N GLY A 114 0.75 18.80 -4.97
CA GLY A 114 0.75 20.15 -4.39
C GLY A 114 1.90 21.03 -4.89
N ASP A 115 1.99 22.27 -4.41
CA ASP A 115 3.17 23.15 -4.62
C ASP A 115 4.14 23.13 -3.43
N ALA A 116 3.72 22.50 -2.34
CA ALA A 116 4.49 22.24 -1.12
C ALA A 116 4.12 20.84 -0.57
N PRO A 117 4.98 20.24 0.26
CA PRO A 117 4.68 18.98 0.94
C PRO A 117 3.41 19.04 1.80
N SER A 118 2.89 17.86 2.14
CA SER A 118 1.77 17.72 3.07
C SER A 118 2.17 18.11 4.49
N THR A 119 1.25 18.81 5.19
CA THR A 119 1.38 19.20 6.60
C THR A 119 1.52 18.02 7.56
N LEU A 120 1.18 16.82 7.12
CA LEU A 120 1.46 15.58 7.87
C LEU A 120 2.97 15.39 8.09
N GLY A 121 3.81 15.73 7.11
CA GLY A 121 5.25 15.57 7.19
C GLY A 121 5.99 16.82 7.66
N ASP A 122 5.83 17.95 6.94
CA ASP A 122 6.59 19.17 7.26
C ASP A 122 6.08 19.81 8.55
N GLY A 123 4.77 19.80 8.80
CA GLY A 123 4.18 20.22 10.08
C GLY A 123 4.63 19.35 11.26
N TYR A 124 4.80 18.03 11.08
CA TYR A 124 5.43 17.19 12.11
C TYR A 124 6.85 17.67 12.42
N SER A 125 7.65 17.93 11.38
CA SER A 125 9.03 18.39 11.55
C SER A 125 9.08 19.75 12.26
N GLN A 126 8.23 20.70 11.88
CA GLN A 126 8.15 22.03 12.50
C GLN A 126 7.74 21.98 13.97
N TYR A 127 6.61 21.34 14.26
CA TYR A 127 5.91 21.54 15.54
C TYR A 127 6.11 20.41 16.55
N PHE A 128 6.48 19.20 16.11
CA PHE A 128 6.66 18.05 17.01
C PHE A 128 8.13 17.72 17.23
N LEU A 129 8.96 17.86 16.18
CA LEU A 129 10.36 17.46 16.24
C LEU A 129 11.31 18.63 16.55
N LEU A 130 11.16 19.74 15.84
CA LEU A 130 12.12 20.85 15.90
C LEU A 130 11.70 21.97 16.84
N ASP A 131 10.40 22.10 17.11
CA ASP A 131 9.80 23.27 17.75
C ASP A 131 10.24 24.59 17.07
N ASP A 132 10.31 24.57 15.74
CA ASP A 132 10.72 25.68 14.90
C ASP A 132 9.69 25.94 13.78
N PRO A 133 8.79 26.93 13.96
CA PRO A 133 7.79 27.27 12.95
C PRO A 133 8.38 27.92 11.70
N ASN A 134 9.66 28.33 11.73
CA ASN A 134 10.34 28.93 10.56
C ASN A 134 11.08 27.90 9.72
N TRP A 135 11.29 26.69 10.22
CA TRP A 135 11.87 25.60 9.44
C TRP A 135 10.98 25.30 8.23
N THR A 136 11.58 25.09 7.06
CA THR A 136 10.85 24.74 5.85
C THR A 136 11.36 23.43 5.28
N TRP A 137 10.54 22.76 4.48
CA TRP A 137 10.95 21.55 3.77
C TRP A 137 12.14 21.74 2.83
N LYS A 138 12.53 22.98 2.50
CA LYS A 138 13.74 23.29 1.75
C LYS A 138 15.02 23.14 2.58
N ASP A 139 14.88 23.17 3.90
CA ASP A 139 15.94 22.96 4.88
C ASP A 139 16.08 21.47 5.25
N TYR A 140 15.30 20.59 4.61
CA TYR A 140 15.33 19.16 4.89
C TYR A 140 16.70 18.54 4.57
N THR A 141 17.27 17.88 5.57
CA THR A 141 18.44 17.01 5.45
C THR A 141 18.10 15.62 5.97
N ASP A 142 18.92 14.64 5.60
CA ASP A 142 18.77 13.25 6.04
C ASP A 142 18.86 13.12 7.58
N ASP A 143 19.50 14.07 8.28
CA ASP A 143 19.50 14.13 9.76
C ASP A 143 18.09 14.22 10.37
N ILE A 144 17.11 14.81 9.67
CA ILE A 144 15.74 14.95 10.18
C ILE A 144 15.10 13.58 10.42
N VAL A 145 15.37 12.59 9.57
CA VAL A 145 14.79 11.25 9.79
C VAL A 145 15.41 10.56 11.00
N TRP A 146 16.72 10.73 11.23
CA TRP A 146 17.40 10.13 12.38
C TRP A 146 17.13 10.85 13.69
N LYS A 147 16.94 12.16 13.66
CA LYS A 147 16.45 12.92 14.81
C LYS A 147 15.05 12.45 15.21
N ALA A 148 14.15 12.28 14.24
CA ALA A 148 12.79 11.79 14.51
C ALA A 148 12.78 10.39 15.14
N ASP A 149 13.62 9.48 14.62
CA ASP A 149 13.77 8.12 15.14
C ASP A 149 14.33 8.11 16.56
N ALA A 150 15.34 8.94 16.84
CA ALA A 150 16.00 9.01 18.15
C ALA A 150 15.13 9.70 19.23
N GLU A 151 14.41 10.74 18.86
CA GLU A 151 13.61 11.53 19.82
C GLU A 151 12.22 10.97 20.05
N ASP A 152 11.66 10.26 19.05
CA ASP A 152 10.31 9.69 19.05
C ASP A 152 9.27 10.57 19.79
N PRO A 153 9.01 11.81 19.30
CA PRO A 153 8.08 12.73 19.96
C PRO A 153 6.72 12.08 20.20
N GLY A 154 6.36 11.93 21.49
CA GLY A 154 5.10 11.30 21.91
C GLY A 154 5.16 9.78 22.09
N ASN A 155 6.33 9.15 21.96
CA ASN A 155 6.52 7.70 21.99
C ASN A 155 5.59 7.00 20.97
N CYS A 156 5.61 7.48 19.73
CA CYS A 156 4.65 7.18 18.68
C CYS A 156 5.13 6.13 17.68
N THR A 157 6.39 5.67 17.74
CA THR A 157 6.83 4.57 16.88
C THR A 157 6.17 3.24 17.29
N ALA A 158 5.87 2.41 16.29
CA ALA A 158 5.22 1.11 16.50
C ALA A 158 6.22 -0.02 16.82
N ASP A 159 7.52 0.27 16.88
CA ASP A 159 8.61 -0.70 16.94
C ASP A 159 9.07 -1.09 18.36
N HIS A 160 8.25 -0.80 19.37
CA HIS A 160 8.42 -1.33 20.72
C HIS A 160 8.06 -2.82 20.82
N PHE A 161 8.78 -3.69 20.10
CA PHE A 161 8.46 -5.11 19.96
C PHE A 161 8.41 -5.88 21.28
N ASP A 162 9.18 -5.47 22.30
CA ASP A 162 9.07 -6.05 23.64
C ASP A 162 7.69 -5.87 24.27
N ARG A 163 7.00 -4.77 23.97
CA ARG A 163 5.62 -4.54 24.45
C ARG A 163 4.63 -5.48 23.74
N LEU A 164 4.91 -5.91 22.50
CA LEU A 164 4.10 -6.91 21.81
C LEU A 164 4.19 -8.30 22.46
N LYS A 165 5.23 -8.59 23.24
CA LYS A 165 5.32 -9.87 23.98
C LYS A 165 4.15 -10.02 24.95
N ALA A 166 3.74 -8.92 25.59
CA ALA A 166 2.57 -8.90 26.47
C ALA A 166 1.26 -9.16 25.70
N VAL A 167 1.15 -8.64 24.47
CA VAL A 167 0.01 -8.89 23.57
C VAL A 167 -0.10 -10.38 23.23
N LYS A 168 1.02 -11.02 22.85
CA LYS A 168 1.08 -12.47 22.61
C LYS A 168 0.73 -13.27 23.87
N GLN A 169 1.30 -12.92 25.02
CA GLN A 169 1.04 -13.59 26.31
C GLN A 169 -0.41 -13.45 26.79
N GLY A 170 -1.07 -12.33 26.47
CA GLY A 170 -2.49 -12.10 26.73
C GLY A 170 -3.44 -12.85 25.80
N ASN A 171 -2.92 -13.69 24.89
CA ASN A 171 -3.68 -14.40 23.87
C ASN A 171 -4.49 -13.48 22.92
N SER A 172 -4.09 -12.22 22.80
CA SER A 172 -4.71 -11.28 21.88
C SER A 172 -4.43 -11.67 20.42
N LYS A 173 -5.34 -11.31 19.52
CA LYS A 173 -5.21 -11.53 18.08
C LYS A 173 -5.13 -10.19 17.35
N ILE A 174 -4.23 -10.10 16.38
CA ILE A 174 -4.06 -8.95 15.49
C ILE A 174 -4.33 -9.41 14.06
N LEU A 175 -5.23 -8.69 13.40
CA LEU A 175 -5.46 -8.75 11.97
C LEU A 175 -5.08 -7.39 11.39
N MET A 176 -3.99 -7.35 10.63
CA MET A 176 -3.50 -6.17 9.92
C MET A 176 -3.74 -6.34 8.42
N TYR A 177 -3.99 -5.26 7.71
CA TYR A 177 -4.00 -5.27 6.25
C TYR A 177 -3.43 -3.96 5.69
N HIS A 178 -3.01 -3.99 4.42
CA HIS A 178 -2.55 -2.79 3.71
C HIS A 178 -2.93 -2.89 2.23
N GLY A 179 -3.49 -1.82 1.67
CA GLY A 179 -3.74 -1.69 0.24
C GLY A 179 -2.45 -1.59 -0.56
N MET A 180 -2.35 -2.32 -1.67
CA MET A 180 -1.13 -2.33 -2.50
C MET A 180 -1.05 -1.17 -3.50
N ALA A 181 -2.13 -0.41 -3.66
CA ALA A 181 -2.16 0.83 -4.42
C ALA A 181 -2.21 2.08 -3.51
N ASP A 182 -1.78 1.94 -2.24
CA ASP A 182 -1.70 3.04 -1.28
C ASP A 182 -0.53 3.98 -1.64
N ALA A 183 -0.84 5.25 -1.90
CA ALA A 183 0.17 6.29 -2.15
C ALA A 183 0.28 7.32 -1.02
N LEU A 184 -0.49 7.16 0.06
CA LEU A 184 -0.36 7.99 1.25
C LEU A 184 0.67 7.37 2.21
N ILE A 185 0.65 6.04 2.34
CA ILE A 185 1.65 5.29 3.08
C ILE A 185 2.18 4.20 2.13
N ALA A 186 3.49 4.19 1.87
CA ALA A 186 4.10 3.13 1.07
C ALA A 186 3.77 1.76 1.68
N GLN A 187 3.17 0.88 0.89
CA GLN A 187 2.66 -0.42 1.32
C GLN A 187 3.77 -1.24 1.99
N ARG A 188 4.99 -1.26 1.39
CA ARG A 188 6.12 -2.05 1.90
C ARG A 188 6.50 -1.70 3.33
N SER A 189 6.09 -0.54 3.86
CA SER A 189 6.32 -0.19 5.25
C SER A 189 5.66 -1.18 6.22
N SER A 190 4.49 -1.73 5.88
CA SER A 190 3.85 -2.79 6.66
C SER A 190 4.57 -4.13 6.53
N ASN A 191 5.19 -4.42 5.39
CA ASN A 191 6.04 -5.61 5.25
C ASN A 191 7.24 -5.51 6.19
N VAL A 192 7.96 -4.38 6.13
CA VAL A 192 9.10 -4.10 7.01
C VAL A 192 8.70 -4.21 8.48
N PHE A 193 7.55 -3.65 8.86
CA PHE A 193 7.05 -3.75 10.23
C PHE A 193 6.77 -5.21 10.62
N TYR A 194 6.02 -5.95 9.80
CA TYR A 194 5.67 -7.34 10.07
C TYR A 194 6.93 -8.23 10.18
N ASP A 195 7.90 -8.02 9.31
CA ASP A 195 9.17 -8.77 9.32
C ASP A 195 10.03 -8.44 10.54
N ARG A 196 10.10 -7.17 10.97
CA ARG A 196 10.79 -6.82 12.22
C ARG A 196 10.11 -7.39 13.46
N VAL A 197 8.77 -7.44 13.47
CA VAL A 197 8.03 -8.16 14.53
C VAL A 197 8.36 -9.64 14.47
N ALA A 198 8.39 -10.24 13.28
CA ALA A 198 8.75 -11.65 13.13
C ALA A 198 10.15 -11.94 13.66
N GLU A 199 11.15 -11.13 13.29
CA GLU A 199 12.52 -11.23 13.79
C GLU A 199 12.59 -11.17 15.32
N ALA A 200 11.88 -10.22 15.94
CA ALA A 200 11.83 -10.08 17.40
C ALA A 200 11.19 -11.27 18.13
N PHE A 201 10.42 -12.10 17.40
CA PHE A 201 9.72 -13.27 17.94
C PHE A 201 10.31 -14.61 17.47
N GLY A 202 11.38 -14.62 16.66
CA GLY A 202 12.05 -15.84 16.20
C GLY A 202 11.62 -16.36 14.81
N GLY A 203 10.86 -15.56 14.05
CA GLY A 203 10.50 -15.80 12.66
C GLY A 203 9.00 -15.70 12.37
N GLN A 204 8.63 -15.61 11.09
CA GLN A 204 7.23 -15.38 10.68
C GLN A 204 6.25 -16.48 11.13
N HIS A 205 6.73 -17.72 11.28
CA HIS A 205 5.93 -18.84 11.77
C HIS A 205 5.42 -18.63 13.21
N GLU A 206 6.16 -17.87 14.03
CA GLU A 206 5.77 -17.53 15.41
C GLU A 206 4.63 -16.50 15.49
N LEU A 207 4.33 -15.83 14.39
CA LEU A 207 3.27 -14.82 14.31
C LEU A 207 1.92 -15.43 13.94
N GLN A 208 1.88 -16.50 13.14
CA GLN A 208 0.65 -17.01 12.49
C GLN A 208 -0.50 -17.36 13.45
N SER A 209 -0.19 -17.66 14.72
CA SER A 209 -1.18 -18.00 15.76
C SER A 209 -1.81 -16.80 16.47
N TRP A 210 -1.31 -15.58 16.26
CA TRP A 210 -1.79 -14.39 16.96
C TRP A 210 -1.67 -13.06 16.18
N PHE A 211 -0.87 -12.99 15.12
CA PHE A 211 -0.72 -11.80 14.28
C PHE A 211 -0.68 -12.20 12.79
N ARG A 212 -1.79 -11.93 12.10
CA ARG A 212 -1.93 -12.12 10.65
C ARG A 212 -1.96 -10.79 9.92
N PHE A 213 -1.32 -10.77 8.75
CA PHE A 213 -1.20 -9.60 7.89
C PHE A 213 -1.67 -9.94 6.48
N PHE A 214 -2.50 -9.10 5.88
CA PHE A 214 -3.08 -9.30 4.55
C PHE A 214 -2.73 -8.14 3.60
N LEU A 215 -2.23 -8.48 2.42
CA LEU A 215 -2.05 -7.53 1.32
C LEU A 215 -3.31 -7.48 0.47
N VAL A 216 -3.73 -6.29 0.05
CA VAL A 216 -4.95 -6.08 -0.74
C VAL A 216 -4.57 -5.48 -2.10
N PRO A 217 -4.38 -6.32 -3.15
CA PRO A 217 -4.07 -5.85 -4.50
C PRO A 217 -5.05 -4.80 -5.01
N GLY A 218 -4.54 -3.71 -5.58
CA GLY A 218 -5.33 -2.62 -6.14
C GLY A 218 -6.07 -1.73 -5.13
N MET A 219 -6.16 -2.10 -3.84
CA MET A 219 -6.78 -1.21 -2.84
C MET A 219 -5.87 -0.02 -2.55
N GLN A 220 -6.45 1.18 -2.52
CA GLN A 220 -5.75 2.42 -2.14
C GLN A 220 -5.67 2.57 -0.62
N HIS A 221 -5.32 3.77 -0.14
CA HIS A 221 -5.32 4.08 1.29
C HIS A 221 -6.68 3.81 1.95
N VAL A 222 -6.73 2.75 2.76
CA VAL A 222 -7.88 2.23 3.54
C VAL A 222 -9.04 1.68 2.69
N THR A 223 -9.37 2.32 1.56
CA THR A 223 -10.60 2.04 0.79
C THR A 223 -10.41 2.26 -0.70
N GLY A 224 -11.34 1.72 -1.50
CA GLY A 224 -11.42 1.99 -2.93
C GLY A 224 -10.25 1.41 -3.73
N THR A 225 -10.31 1.60 -5.04
CA THR A 225 -9.32 1.09 -6.00
C THR A 225 -9.37 1.95 -7.27
N PRO A 226 -8.24 2.23 -7.94
CA PRO A 226 -8.24 2.94 -9.22
C PRO A 226 -8.60 2.03 -10.40
N VAL A 227 -8.58 0.71 -10.17
CA VAL A 227 -8.91 -0.35 -11.13
C VAL A 227 -10.09 -1.16 -10.61
N LYS A 228 -10.50 -2.22 -11.31
CA LYS A 228 -11.63 -3.08 -10.89
C LYS A 228 -11.20 -4.19 -9.90
N ALA A 229 -10.32 -3.88 -8.96
CA ALA A 229 -9.83 -4.84 -7.97
C ALA A 229 -10.83 -5.05 -6.82
N PRO A 230 -10.99 -6.28 -6.31
CA PRO A 230 -11.70 -6.52 -5.06
C PRO A 230 -10.97 -5.87 -3.88
N TRP A 231 -11.64 -4.97 -3.18
CA TRP A 231 -11.04 -4.18 -2.09
C TRP A 231 -11.86 -4.23 -0.79
N TYR A 232 -13.14 -4.55 -0.86
CA TYR A 232 -14.04 -4.50 0.28
C TYR A 232 -14.15 -5.86 0.96
N PHE A 233 -13.88 -5.91 2.26
CA PHE A 233 -14.03 -7.09 3.11
C PHE A 233 -14.44 -6.67 4.55
N ALA A 234 -15.21 -5.58 4.65
CA ALA A 234 -15.57 -4.91 5.91
C ALA A 234 -14.35 -4.60 6.82
N GLY A 235 -13.25 -4.16 6.21
CA GLY A 235 -12.07 -3.67 6.92
C GLY A 235 -12.39 -2.44 7.77
N ALA A 236 -11.54 -2.15 8.75
CA ALA A 236 -11.69 -0.97 9.59
C ALA A 236 -11.83 0.32 8.76
N ASN A 237 -12.90 1.06 9.01
CA ASN A 237 -13.24 2.33 8.34
C ASN A 237 -13.63 2.22 6.85
N SER A 238 -13.76 1.01 6.26
CA SER A 238 -14.11 0.87 4.84
C SER A 238 -15.60 1.08 4.55
N GLN A 239 -16.47 0.81 5.53
CA GLN A 239 -17.94 0.90 5.39
C GLN A 239 -18.42 2.32 5.05
N GLY A 240 -17.74 3.36 5.52
CA GLY A 240 -18.13 4.75 5.30
C GLY A 240 -18.20 5.15 3.83
N VAL A 241 -17.48 4.44 2.95
CA VAL A 241 -17.50 4.66 1.49
C VAL A 241 -18.77 4.12 0.85
N LEU A 242 -19.40 3.10 1.44
CA LEU A 242 -20.63 2.48 0.92
C LEU A 242 -21.89 3.08 1.53
N GLY A 243 -21.81 3.62 2.75
CA GLY A 243 -22.93 4.25 3.45
C GLY A 243 -22.81 4.13 4.97
N THR A 244 -23.58 4.93 5.69
CA THR A 244 -23.59 4.91 7.17
C THR A 244 -24.40 3.76 7.77
N ASP A 245 -25.23 3.11 6.96
CA ASP A 245 -26.09 1.99 7.31
C ASP A 245 -25.53 0.63 6.86
N VAL A 246 -24.35 0.63 6.23
CA VAL A 246 -23.67 -0.57 5.79
C VAL A 246 -22.98 -1.25 6.98
N TYR A 247 -23.31 -2.52 7.18
CA TYR A 247 -22.64 -3.44 8.09
C TYR A 247 -22.19 -4.65 7.29
N SER A 248 -21.03 -5.21 7.64
CA SER A 248 -20.41 -6.31 6.91
C SER A 248 -20.20 -6.02 5.42
N THR A 249 -19.80 -7.04 4.67
CA THR A 249 -19.78 -7.04 3.21
C THR A 249 -21.20 -7.28 2.67
N PRO A 250 -21.78 -6.32 1.92
CA PRO A 250 -23.13 -6.46 1.38
C PRO A 250 -23.32 -7.74 0.55
N GLY A 251 -24.29 -8.55 0.95
CA GLY A 251 -24.58 -9.85 0.34
C GLY A 251 -23.78 -11.03 0.91
N PHE A 252 -22.80 -10.78 1.80
CA PHE A 252 -21.90 -11.76 2.39
C PHE A 252 -21.66 -11.45 3.87
N GLU A 253 -22.66 -11.72 4.70
CA GLU A 253 -22.63 -11.48 6.15
C GLU A 253 -21.99 -12.66 6.90
N ASP A 254 -20.72 -12.93 6.59
CA ASP A 254 -19.99 -14.07 7.14
C ASP A 254 -18.50 -13.76 7.40
N ALA A 255 -17.88 -14.60 8.23
CA ALA A 255 -16.48 -14.47 8.63
C ALA A 255 -15.46 -14.71 7.49
N GLN A 256 -15.88 -15.15 6.31
CA GLN A 256 -14.98 -15.22 5.15
C GLN A 256 -14.90 -13.87 4.44
N HIS A 257 -15.95 -13.06 4.47
CA HIS A 257 -16.02 -11.78 3.74
C HIS A 257 -15.93 -10.54 4.64
N ASP A 258 -15.97 -10.71 5.96
CA ASP A 258 -15.91 -9.63 6.94
C ASP A 258 -14.72 -9.84 7.90
N ALA A 259 -13.75 -8.93 7.85
CA ALA A 259 -12.55 -9.00 8.70
C ALA A 259 -12.86 -8.86 10.20
N LEU A 260 -13.88 -8.11 10.60
CA LEU A 260 -14.29 -7.99 12.00
C LEU A 260 -14.93 -9.29 12.47
N LEU A 261 -15.83 -9.89 11.69
CA LEU A 261 -16.43 -11.19 12.00
C LEU A 261 -15.36 -12.30 12.02
N ALA A 262 -14.40 -12.27 11.10
CA ALA A 262 -13.26 -13.19 11.09
C ALA A 262 -12.40 -13.06 12.36
N LEU A 263 -12.12 -11.82 12.78
CA LEU A 263 -11.36 -11.56 14.00
C LEU A 263 -12.13 -12.02 15.25
N MET A 264 -13.44 -11.79 15.31
CA MET A 264 -14.31 -12.28 16.38
C MET A 264 -14.26 -13.81 16.45
N ASP A 265 -14.43 -14.52 15.33
CA ASP A 265 -14.34 -15.98 15.29
C ASP A 265 -12.95 -16.49 15.71
N TRP A 266 -11.89 -15.77 15.37
CA TRP A 266 -10.54 -16.14 15.81
C TRP A 266 -10.35 -15.98 17.32
N VAL A 267 -10.87 -14.90 17.90
CA VAL A 267 -10.76 -14.64 19.34
C VAL A 267 -11.67 -15.56 20.16
N GLU A 268 -12.92 -15.72 19.75
CA GLU A 268 -13.97 -16.35 20.56
C GLU A 268 -14.09 -17.86 20.31
N LYS A 269 -13.80 -18.32 19.09
CA LYS A 269 -13.97 -19.72 18.67
C LYS A 269 -12.63 -20.41 18.39
N GLY A 270 -11.53 -19.65 18.36
CA GLY A 270 -10.20 -20.16 18.04
C GLY A 270 -10.01 -20.51 16.56
N THR A 271 -10.89 -20.01 15.66
CA THR A 271 -10.83 -20.27 14.22
C THR A 271 -9.85 -19.29 13.55
N PRO A 272 -8.67 -19.72 13.10
CA PRO A 272 -7.71 -18.79 12.51
C PRO A 272 -8.20 -18.25 11.16
N VAL A 273 -7.83 -17.00 10.85
CA VAL A 273 -8.21 -16.34 9.59
C VAL A 273 -7.24 -16.74 8.48
N ASP A 274 -7.44 -17.91 7.87
CA ASP A 274 -6.56 -18.44 6.81
C ASP A 274 -6.75 -17.77 5.44
N GLN A 275 -7.84 -17.03 5.26
CA GLN A 275 -8.10 -16.14 4.13
C GLN A 275 -9.23 -15.16 4.46
N LEU A 276 -9.32 -14.07 3.70
CA LEU A 276 -10.49 -13.17 3.65
C LEU A 276 -10.89 -12.96 2.20
N ILE A 277 -12.16 -12.99 1.85
CA ILE A 277 -12.62 -12.77 0.49
C ILE A 277 -12.94 -11.28 0.31
N ALA A 278 -12.07 -10.59 -0.42
CA ALA A 278 -12.34 -9.22 -0.85
C ALA A 278 -13.31 -9.22 -2.03
N THR A 279 -14.16 -8.20 -2.08
CA THR A 279 -15.24 -8.05 -3.05
C THR A 279 -15.18 -6.66 -3.70
N THR A 280 -15.53 -6.59 -4.98
CA THR A 280 -15.91 -5.35 -5.66
C THR A 280 -17.16 -5.57 -6.50
N TRP A 281 -17.91 -4.51 -6.72
CA TRP A 281 -19.16 -4.50 -7.50
C TRP A 281 -18.98 -3.82 -8.84
N ILE A 282 -19.96 -3.96 -9.75
CA ILE A 282 -19.93 -3.36 -11.11
C ILE A 282 -19.72 -1.85 -11.01
N ASN A 283 -20.42 -1.22 -10.07
CA ASN A 283 -20.10 0.11 -9.55
C ASN A 283 -19.57 -0.06 -8.13
N GLN A 284 -18.30 0.30 -7.92
CA GLN A 284 -17.52 -0.03 -6.72
C GLN A 284 -18.09 0.51 -5.41
N THR A 285 -18.90 1.57 -5.46
CA THR A 285 -19.54 2.16 -4.27
C THR A 285 -21.04 1.88 -4.22
N VAL A 286 -21.57 1.05 -5.12
CA VAL A 286 -22.99 0.71 -5.20
C VAL A 286 -23.13 -0.82 -5.19
N PRO A 287 -23.22 -1.44 -4.01
CA PRO A 287 -23.29 -2.90 -3.89
C PRO A 287 -24.45 -3.54 -4.64
N SER A 288 -25.58 -2.83 -4.75
CA SER A 288 -26.76 -3.26 -5.50
C SER A 288 -26.53 -3.36 -7.02
N SER A 289 -25.39 -2.89 -7.53
CA SER A 289 -25.00 -3.07 -8.94
C SER A 289 -24.58 -4.50 -9.28
N GLY A 290 -24.44 -5.38 -8.29
CA GLY A 290 -24.03 -6.77 -8.47
C GLY A 290 -22.52 -6.94 -8.31
N VAL A 291 -22.11 -8.11 -7.80
CA VAL A 291 -20.69 -8.46 -7.63
C VAL A 291 -20.03 -8.52 -9.00
N LEU A 292 -18.88 -7.85 -9.12
CA LEU A 292 -18.06 -7.89 -10.32
C LEU A 292 -16.92 -8.90 -10.17
N ARG A 293 -16.17 -8.84 -9.06
CA ARG A 293 -15.05 -9.74 -8.79
C ARG A 293 -14.92 -10.04 -7.30
N GLN A 294 -14.47 -11.25 -6.98
CA GLN A 294 -14.01 -11.64 -5.67
C GLN A 294 -12.64 -12.31 -5.74
N ARG A 295 -11.80 -12.07 -4.72
CA ARG A 295 -10.48 -12.71 -4.58
C ARG A 295 -10.20 -13.01 -3.12
N PRO A 296 -9.58 -14.17 -2.79
CA PRO A 296 -9.05 -14.39 -1.47
C PRO A 296 -7.83 -13.49 -1.24
N LEU A 297 -7.81 -12.81 -0.11
CA LEU A 297 -6.66 -12.19 0.51
C LEU A 297 -5.98 -13.25 1.37
N CYS A 298 -4.67 -13.37 1.20
CA CYS A 298 -3.88 -14.43 1.82
C CYS A 298 -3.03 -13.89 2.97
N PRO A 299 -2.81 -14.69 4.03
CA PRO A 299 -1.93 -14.30 5.11
C PRO A 299 -0.49 -14.21 4.60
N TYR A 300 0.11 -13.04 4.70
CA TYR A 300 1.50 -12.77 4.32
C TYR A 300 2.46 -13.78 5.00
N PRO A 301 3.42 -14.37 4.25
CA PRO A 301 3.88 -14.01 2.91
C PRO A 301 3.15 -14.72 1.75
N GLN A 302 2.06 -15.44 2.02
CA GLN A 302 1.27 -16.05 0.94
C GLN A 302 0.54 -14.99 0.13
N ARG A 303 0.27 -15.32 -1.13
CA ARG A 303 -0.45 -14.48 -2.09
C ARG A 303 -1.50 -15.31 -2.82
N ALA A 304 -2.55 -14.62 -3.27
CA ALA A 304 -3.57 -15.24 -4.10
C ALA A 304 -2.94 -15.68 -5.42
N THR A 305 -3.12 -16.95 -5.78
CA THR A 305 -2.62 -17.51 -7.04
C THR A 305 -3.76 -18.15 -7.79
N TYR A 306 -3.94 -17.78 -9.06
CA TYR A 306 -4.96 -18.39 -9.91
C TYR A 306 -4.66 -19.88 -10.09
N ASN A 307 -5.69 -20.71 -10.02
CA ASN A 307 -5.55 -22.15 -10.15
C ASN A 307 -5.38 -22.60 -11.61
N GLY A 308 -5.49 -21.68 -12.58
CA GLY A 308 -5.42 -21.97 -14.02
C GLY A 308 -6.73 -22.48 -14.62
N ILE A 309 -7.77 -22.64 -13.80
CA ILE A 309 -9.08 -23.19 -14.16
C ILE A 309 -10.16 -22.37 -13.45
N GLY A 310 -11.28 -22.14 -14.13
CA GLY A 310 -12.43 -21.41 -13.59
C GLY A 310 -12.44 -19.93 -13.97
N ASP A 311 -13.45 -19.20 -13.53
CA ASP A 311 -13.53 -17.77 -13.77
C ASP A 311 -12.57 -17.02 -12.84
N VAL A 312 -11.74 -16.13 -13.39
CA VAL A 312 -10.80 -15.32 -12.61
C VAL A 312 -11.52 -14.38 -11.64
N ASP A 313 -12.78 -14.05 -11.91
CA ASP A 313 -13.57 -13.13 -11.09
C ASP A 313 -14.26 -13.80 -9.89
N ILE A 314 -14.08 -15.12 -9.72
CA ILE A 314 -14.67 -15.95 -8.65
C ILE A 314 -13.57 -16.41 -7.67
N ALA A 315 -13.82 -16.28 -6.36
CA ALA A 315 -12.81 -16.52 -5.32
C ALA A 315 -12.30 -17.98 -5.29
N GLU A 316 -13.15 -18.96 -5.59
CA GLU A 316 -12.84 -20.41 -5.59
C GLU A 316 -11.82 -20.81 -6.67
N SER A 317 -11.63 -19.96 -7.70
CA SER A 317 -10.62 -20.18 -8.73
C SER A 317 -9.20 -19.82 -8.28
N TRP A 318 -9.03 -19.44 -7.01
CA TRP A 318 -7.77 -18.98 -6.44
C TRP A 318 -7.38 -19.81 -5.22
N SER A 319 -6.10 -19.81 -4.89
CA SER A 319 -5.60 -20.40 -3.66
C SER A 319 -4.42 -19.61 -3.11
N CYS A 320 -4.26 -19.62 -1.79
CA CYS A 320 -3.15 -18.98 -1.12
C CYS A 320 -1.88 -19.84 -1.25
N LYS A 321 -0.84 -19.26 -1.85
CA LYS A 321 0.46 -19.91 -2.05
C LYS A 321 1.59 -18.93 -1.76
N ILE A 322 2.74 -19.46 -1.35
CA ILE A 322 3.98 -18.69 -1.37
C ILE A 322 4.43 -18.61 -2.83
N TRP A 323 4.67 -17.40 -3.32
CA TRP A 323 5.33 -17.22 -4.61
C TRP A 323 6.83 -17.40 -4.42
N ASN A 324 7.36 -18.50 -4.93
CA ASN A 324 8.81 -18.67 -4.99
C ASN A 324 9.32 -17.86 -6.17
N LYS A 325 10.28 -16.95 -5.93
CA LYS A 325 11.07 -16.36 -7.03
C LYS A 325 11.81 -17.51 -7.71
N SER A 326 11.40 -17.84 -8.94
CA SER A 326 12.13 -18.76 -9.82
C SER A 326 13.44 -18.14 -10.30
#